data_AF-A0A3B0PN93-F1
#
_entry.id   AF-A0A3B0PN93-F1
#
_cell.length_a   1.000
_cell.length_b   1.000
_cell.length_c   1.000
_cell.angle_alpha   90.00
_cell.angle_beta   90.00
_cell.angle_gamma   90.00
#
_symmetry.space_group_name_H-M   'P 1'
#
loop_
_entity.id
_entity.type
_entity.pdbx_description
1 polymer ?
#
loop_
_entity_poly.entity_id
_entity_poly.type
_entity_poly.pdbx_seq_one_letter_code
_entity_poly.pdbx_strand_id
1 'polypeptide(L)'
;MKQKIFISLSAIASIGLGLSAIACSGANQSGNPGSNNPVNGQGELQERRANSLLGANPEGRNNAFQQDKKEKIVLAANFLGSTAQANALVELANAYNSDPDVKTKYAGFFKPVEVEQIGSTYSDGAKKVAQYLKAKNKSAFYNLVLNHPSVAAELAKSNMLLSFNDSLGRENLDTDVSLFSSLFTDANTNTENIKNPSTYILPAMKSTMVSSVNGPVLYYILKTMVDNGATLSQDKDTQDFYNALMKTSSSDLEFIKQKW
;
A
#
# COMPACT_ATOMS: atom_id res chain seq x y z
N MET A 1 -34.63 -1.16 5.20
CA MET A 1 -33.95 0.05 4.69
C MET A 1 -32.45 -0.21 4.79
N LYS A 2 -31.71 -0.26 3.67
CA LYS A 2 -30.31 -0.69 3.58
C LYS A 2 -29.44 0.48 3.11
N GLN A 3 -28.42 0.87 3.88
CA GLN A 3 -27.23 1.65 3.46
C GLN A 3 -26.07 1.26 4.42
N LYS A 4 -25.12 0.43 3.96
CA LYS A 4 -23.77 0.76 3.44
C LYS A 4 -22.81 1.34 4.49
N ILE A 5 -21.78 0.57 4.85
CA ILE A 5 -20.51 1.10 5.34
C ILE A 5 -19.42 0.62 4.38
N PHE A 6 -18.81 1.58 3.71
CA PHE A 6 -17.67 1.46 2.81
C PHE A 6 -16.51 2.12 3.57
N ILE A 7 -15.51 1.36 4.00
CA ILE A 7 -14.30 1.97 4.58
C ILE A 7 -13.35 2.26 3.42
N SER A 8 -13.54 3.42 2.78
CA SER A 8 -12.53 4.01 1.91
C SER A 8 -11.54 4.78 2.78
N LEU A 9 -10.32 4.27 2.91
CA LEU A 9 -9.21 5.05 3.43
C LEU A 9 -8.50 5.74 2.27
N SER A 10 -9.00 6.92 1.90
CA SER A 10 -8.23 7.93 1.19
C SER A 10 -7.57 8.83 2.24
N ALA A 11 -6.28 8.64 2.50
CA ALA A 11 -5.50 9.64 3.20
C ALA A 11 -4.89 10.60 2.17
N ILE A 12 -5.46 11.80 2.11
CA ILE A 12 -4.84 12.96 1.47
C ILE A 12 -3.62 13.33 2.32
N ALA A 13 -2.42 13.21 1.76
CA ALA A 13 -1.30 13.98 2.27
C ALA A 13 -1.47 15.40 1.72
N SER A 14 -2.03 16.29 2.52
CA SER A 14 -1.97 17.72 2.26
C SER A 14 -0.55 18.20 2.54
N ILE A 15 0.33 18.08 1.55
CA ILE A 15 1.37 19.09 1.39
C ILE A 15 0.69 20.19 0.60
N GLY A 16 0.31 21.25 1.32
CA GLY A 16 -0.07 22.49 0.68
C GLY A 16 1.09 22.97 -0.17
N LEU A 17 0.94 22.83 -1.48
CA LEU A 17 1.30 23.82 -2.49
C LEU A 17 0.44 23.46 -3.70
N GLY A 18 -0.34 24.44 -4.16
CA GLY A 18 -1.32 24.25 -5.20
C GLY A 18 -0.70 23.85 -6.54
N LEU A 19 -1.59 23.31 -7.36
CA LEU A 19 -1.63 23.32 -8.82
C LEU A 19 -1.15 22.05 -9.55
N SER A 20 -2.18 21.37 -10.06
CA SER A 20 -2.26 20.59 -11.31
C SER A 20 -1.16 19.55 -11.56
N ALA A 21 -1.48 18.29 -11.22
CA ALA A 21 -0.95 17.13 -11.93
C ALA A 21 -2.09 16.50 -12.75
N ILE A 22 -2.10 16.75 -14.05
CA ILE A 22 -2.86 15.95 -15.03
C ILE A 22 -1.99 14.73 -15.33
N ALA A 23 -2.44 13.54 -14.93
CA ALA A 23 -1.85 12.29 -15.39
C ALA A 23 -2.85 11.63 -16.35
N CYS A 24 -2.61 11.79 -17.66
CA CYS A 24 -3.29 11.04 -18.70
C CYS A 24 -2.64 9.66 -18.86
N SER A 25 -3.49 8.64 -18.93
CA SER A 25 -3.16 7.24 -19.20
C SER A 25 -2.44 7.06 -20.54
N GLY A 26 -1.41 6.22 -20.56
CA GLY A 26 -0.83 5.65 -21.77
C GLY A 26 -0.72 4.13 -21.61
N ALA A 27 -1.71 3.40 -22.10
CA ALA A 27 -1.61 1.96 -22.28
C ALA A 27 -0.61 1.68 -23.40
N ASN A 28 0.33 0.76 -23.17
CA ASN A 28 0.87 -0.04 -24.27
C ASN A 28 1.29 -1.42 -23.76
N GLN A 29 0.52 -2.43 -24.14
CA GLN A 29 0.87 -3.83 -24.01
C GLN A 29 1.76 -4.22 -25.19
N SER A 30 2.84 -4.95 -24.93
CA SER A 30 3.48 -5.81 -25.93
C SER A 30 4.11 -7.00 -25.21
N GLY A 31 3.64 -8.20 -25.56
CA GLY A 31 3.87 -9.43 -24.81
C GLY A 31 5.19 -10.14 -25.11
N ASN A 32 5.44 -11.18 -24.30
CA ASN A 32 6.25 -12.34 -24.68
C ASN A 32 5.61 -13.59 -24.05
N PRO A 33 5.47 -14.72 -24.76
CA PRO A 33 4.68 -15.86 -24.31
C PRO A 33 5.57 -16.83 -23.52
N GLY A 34 5.32 -16.92 -22.22
CA GLY A 34 5.93 -17.92 -21.34
C GLY A 34 5.03 -18.14 -20.14
N SER A 35 4.10 -19.08 -20.28
CA SER A 35 3.34 -19.77 -19.22
C SER A 35 3.09 -19.00 -17.92
N ASN A 36 1.95 -18.34 -17.82
CA ASN A 36 0.84 -18.75 -16.93
C ASN A 36 -0.35 -17.82 -17.20
N ASN A 37 -1.52 -18.42 -17.45
CA ASN A 37 -2.72 -17.81 -17.99
C ASN A 37 -3.08 -16.42 -17.41
N PRO A 38 -3.54 -15.46 -18.24
CA PRO A 38 -4.37 -14.37 -17.73
C PRO A 38 -5.75 -14.96 -17.44
N VAL A 39 -6.08 -15.18 -16.16
CA VAL A 39 -7.31 -15.92 -15.80
C VAL A 39 -8.46 -14.94 -15.58
N ASN A 40 -9.60 -15.26 -16.18
CA ASN A 40 -10.86 -14.54 -16.07
C ASN A 40 -11.41 -14.62 -14.62
N GLY A 41 -11.87 -13.49 -14.07
CA GLY A 41 -12.08 -13.24 -12.63
C GLY A 41 -13.09 -14.09 -11.83
N GLN A 42 -13.73 -15.11 -12.41
CA GLN A 42 -14.53 -16.10 -11.63
C GLN A 42 -13.78 -17.42 -11.40
N GLY A 43 -12.93 -17.83 -12.35
CA GLY A 43 -12.02 -18.98 -12.17
C GLY A 43 -10.95 -18.68 -11.12
N GLU A 44 -10.47 -17.44 -11.12
CA GLU A 44 -9.50 -16.96 -10.12
C GLU A 44 -10.04 -17.06 -8.69
N LEU A 45 -11.30 -16.68 -8.44
CA LEU A 45 -11.77 -16.64 -7.05
C LEU A 45 -11.89 -18.04 -6.43
N GLN A 46 -12.43 -19.01 -7.17
CA GLN A 46 -12.50 -20.40 -6.66
C GLN A 46 -11.12 -21.01 -6.46
N GLU A 47 -10.18 -20.76 -7.39
CA GLU A 47 -8.81 -21.19 -7.24
C GLU A 47 -8.12 -20.55 -6.04
N ARG A 48 -8.30 -19.24 -5.84
CA ARG A 48 -7.76 -18.50 -4.69
C ARG A 48 -8.33 -19.01 -3.37
N ARG A 49 -9.61 -19.38 -3.32
CA ARG A 49 -10.26 -20.04 -2.17
C ARG A 49 -9.72 -21.44 -1.92
N ALA A 50 -9.46 -22.22 -2.97
CA ALA A 50 -8.83 -23.54 -2.81
C ALA A 50 -7.38 -23.40 -2.27
N ASN A 51 -6.63 -22.44 -2.82
CA ASN A 51 -5.26 -22.14 -2.42
C ASN A 51 -5.14 -21.58 -1.00
N SER A 52 -6.22 -21.04 -0.41
CA SER A 52 -6.20 -20.60 0.99
C SER A 52 -5.97 -21.74 1.99
N LEU A 53 -6.36 -22.97 1.63
CA LEU A 53 -6.13 -24.18 2.44
C LEU A 53 -4.71 -24.76 2.27
N LEU A 54 -4.12 -24.59 1.09
CA LEU A 54 -2.80 -25.13 0.76
C LEU A 54 -1.66 -24.21 1.23
N GLY A 55 -1.93 -22.90 1.21
CA GLY A 55 -0.94 -21.83 1.45
C GLY A 55 -0.21 -21.44 0.17
N ALA A 56 0.56 -20.35 0.25
CA ALA A 56 1.24 -19.75 -0.89
C ALA A 56 2.30 -20.66 -1.54
N ASN A 57 2.91 -21.56 -0.77
CA ASN A 57 3.99 -22.44 -1.23
C ASN A 57 4.01 -23.78 -0.46
N PRO A 58 3.18 -24.76 -0.83
CA PRO A 58 3.05 -26.02 -0.10
C PRO A 58 4.37 -26.77 0.11
N GLU A 59 5.32 -26.66 -0.81
CA GLU A 59 6.65 -27.29 -0.71
C GLU A 59 7.50 -26.72 0.44
N GLY A 60 7.29 -25.43 0.79
CA GLY A 60 7.97 -24.75 1.89
C GLY A 60 7.46 -25.15 3.29
N ARG A 61 6.41 -25.96 3.37
CA ARG A 61 5.69 -26.26 4.63
C ARG A 61 6.57 -26.92 5.71
N ASN A 62 7.62 -27.65 5.33
CA ASN A 62 8.57 -28.25 6.28
C ASN A 62 9.36 -27.20 7.09
N ASN A 63 9.46 -25.97 6.57
CA ASN A 63 10.11 -24.84 7.25
C ASN A 63 9.12 -23.98 8.05
N ALA A 64 7.81 -24.23 7.91
CA ALA A 64 6.77 -23.53 8.64
C ALA A 64 6.83 -23.81 10.15
N PHE A 65 6.17 -22.96 10.92
CA PHE A 65 5.87 -23.23 12.33
C PHE A 65 4.48 -22.69 12.68
N GLN A 66 3.82 -23.35 13.63
CA GLN A 66 2.58 -22.85 14.19
C GLN A 66 2.91 -21.81 15.26
N GLN A 67 2.31 -20.63 15.15
CA GLN A 67 2.36 -19.60 16.18
C GLN A 67 1.49 -20.01 17.37
N ASP A 68 1.83 -19.52 18.56
CA ASP A 68 0.95 -19.69 19.71
C ASP A 68 -0.34 -18.92 19.49
N LYS A 69 -1.47 -19.45 19.97
CA LYS A 69 -2.76 -18.77 19.86
C LYS A 69 -2.71 -17.48 20.69
N LYS A 70 -2.93 -16.35 20.02
CA LYS A 70 -3.01 -15.02 20.65
C LYS A 70 -4.46 -14.59 20.87
N GLU A 71 -4.71 -13.90 21.97
CA GLU A 71 -6.02 -13.27 22.24
C GLU A 71 -6.24 -12.01 21.39
N LYS A 72 -5.16 -11.40 20.91
CA LYS A 72 -5.18 -10.22 20.04
C LYS A 72 -4.55 -10.51 18.67
N ILE A 73 -4.91 -9.72 17.67
CA ILE A 73 -4.22 -9.65 16.39
C ILE A 73 -3.11 -8.59 16.51
N VAL A 74 -1.86 -8.99 16.37
CA VAL A 74 -0.73 -8.04 16.34
C VAL A 74 -0.49 -7.59 14.90
N LEU A 75 -0.75 -6.30 14.64
CA LEU A 75 -0.38 -5.60 13.42
C LEU A 75 0.99 -4.95 13.61
N ALA A 76 2.00 -5.58 13.01
CA ALA A 76 3.35 -5.04 12.99
C ALA A 76 3.45 -3.89 11.96
N ALA A 77 3.81 -2.71 12.44
CA ALA A 77 3.97 -1.51 11.61
C ALA A 77 5.30 -0.80 11.89
N ASN A 78 5.69 0.09 10.98
CA ASN A 78 6.90 0.90 11.10
C ASN A 78 6.50 2.36 11.39
N PHE A 79 7.45 3.17 11.86
CA PHE A 79 7.28 4.63 12.00
C PHE A 79 6.20 5.10 13.01
N LEU A 80 5.76 4.26 13.96
CA LEU A 80 4.77 4.69 14.97
C LEU A 80 5.29 5.89 15.76
N GLY A 81 4.41 6.86 16.01
CA GLY A 81 4.72 8.08 16.75
C GLY A 81 5.54 9.13 16.00
N SER A 82 6.08 8.83 14.81
CA SER A 82 6.91 9.78 14.04
C SER A 82 6.22 10.39 12.83
N THR A 83 5.10 9.84 12.37
CA THR A 83 4.37 10.32 11.20
C THR A 83 2.85 10.29 11.40
N ALA A 84 2.13 11.19 10.72
CA ALA A 84 0.67 11.20 10.74
C ALA A 84 0.08 9.89 10.20
N GLN A 85 0.71 9.30 9.18
CA GLN A 85 0.32 8.03 8.59
C GLN A 85 0.38 6.88 9.60
N ALA A 86 1.43 6.84 10.43
CA ALA A 86 1.59 5.80 11.43
C ALA A 86 0.61 5.97 12.60
N ASN A 87 0.34 7.22 13.01
CA ASN A 87 -0.67 7.50 14.03
C ASN A 87 -2.08 7.15 13.54
N ALA A 88 -2.38 7.37 12.26
CA ALA A 88 -3.66 6.98 11.67
C ALA A 88 -3.91 5.46 11.76
N LEU A 89 -2.86 4.62 11.69
CA LEU A 89 -3.01 3.17 11.86
C LEU A 89 -3.43 2.80 13.29
N VAL A 90 -2.89 3.49 14.29
CA VAL A 90 -3.27 3.29 15.70
C VAL A 90 -4.73 3.71 15.91
N GLU A 91 -5.14 4.86 15.36
CA GLU A 91 -6.53 5.31 15.43
C GLU A 91 -7.51 4.36 14.72
N LEU A 92 -7.12 3.79 13.58
CA LEU A 92 -7.93 2.77 12.91
C LEU A 92 -8.09 1.50 13.72
N ALA A 93 -7.01 1.03 14.36
CA ALA A 93 -7.09 -0.11 15.27
C ALA A 93 -8.00 0.20 16.46
N ASN A 94 -7.91 1.40 17.04
CA ASN A 94 -8.78 1.85 18.13
C ASN A 94 -10.25 1.93 17.71
N ALA A 95 -10.53 2.46 16.52
CA ALA A 95 -11.87 2.50 15.95
C ALA A 95 -12.44 1.09 15.77
N TYR A 96 -11.71 0.19 15.10
CA TYR A 96 -12.10 -1.22 14.95
C TYR A 96 -12.34 -1.91 16.31
N ASN A 97 -11.47 -1.66 17.29
CA ASN A 97 -11.57 -2.25 18.62
C ASN A 97 -12.74 -1.72 19.45
N SER A 98 -13.22 -0.52 19.15
CA SER A 98 -14.27 0.15 19.92
C SER A 98 -15.65 0.02 19.27
N ASP A 99 -15.70 -0.29 17.98
CA ASP A 99 -16.92 -0.39 17.18
C ASP A 99 -17.82 -1.55 17.68
N PRO A 100 -19.03 -1.24 18.19
CA PRO A 100 -19.96 -2.27 18.67
C PRO A 100 -20.55 -3.12 17.54
N ASP A 101 -20.69 -2.58 16.33
CA ASP A 101 -21.21 -3.32 15.17
C ASP A 101 -20.19 -4.35 14.71
N VAL A 102 -18.89 -4.01 14.71
CA VAL A 102 -17.80 -4.95 14.43
C VAL A 102 -17.80 -6.09 15.45
N LYS A 103 -17.86 -5.77 16.75
CA LYS A 103 -17.89 -6.77 17.82
C LYS A 103 -19.09 -7.70 17.71
N THR A 104 -20.26 -7.16 17.39
CA THR A 104 -21.50 -7.93 17.25
C THR A 104 -21.45 -8.79 16.00
N LYS A 105 -21.03 -8.22 14.85
CA LYS A 105 -20.94 -8.92 13.57
C LYS A 105 -20.01 -10.13 13.63
N TYR A 106 -18.91 -10.02 14.36
CA TYR A 106 -17.90 -11.07 14.50
C TYR A 106 -17.94 -11.74 15.89
N ALA A 107 -19.08 -11.71 16.56
CA ALA A 107 -19.27 -12.36 17.85
C ALA A 107 -18.87 -13.85 17.76
N GLY A 108 -18.02 -14.29 18.69
CA GLY A 108 -17.47 -15.64 18.74
C GLY A 108 -16.06 -15.82 18.16
N PHE A 109 -15.58 -14.88 17.33
CA PHE A 109 -14.20 -14.90 16.82
C PHE A 109 -13.56 -13.51 16.69
N PHE A 110 -14.23 -12.45 17.14
CA PHE A 110 -13.65 -11.13 17.29
C PHE A 110 -12.36 -11.18 18.11
N LYS A 111 -11.31 -10.57 17.59
CA LYS A 111 -10.07 -10.31 18.32
C LYS A 111 -9.72 -8.84 18.17
N PRO A 112 -9.36 -8.15 19.26
CA PRO A 112 -8.88 -6.78 19.16
C PRO A 112 -7.52 -6.76 18.43
N VAL A 113 -7.27 -5.66 17.73
CA VAL A 113 -6.02 -5.39 17.01
C VAL A 113 -5.12 -4.52 17.89
N GLU A 114 -3.85 -4.89 17.99
CA GLU A 114 -2.81 -4.09 18.61
C GLU A 114 -1.76 -3.75 17.57
N VAL A 115 -1.36 -2.49 17.49
CA VAL A 115 -0.32 -2.04 16.55
C VAL A 115 1.02 -2.04 17.27
N GLU A 116 1.95 -2.88 16.82
CA GLU A 116 3.31 -2.96 17.39
C GLU A 116 4.29 -2.27 16.44
N GLN A 117 5.13 -1.38 16.98
CA GLN A 117 6.25 -0.84 16.22
C GLN A 117 7.36 -1.88 16.08
N ILE A 118 7.70 -2.24 14.84
CA ILE A 118 8.74 -3.22 14.54
C ILE A 118 10.01 -2.62 13.92
N GLY A 119 10.02 -1.30 13.70
CA GLY A 119 11.17 -0.60 13.14
C GLY A 119 10.92 0.89 12.91
N SER A 120 12.00 1.61 12.64
CA SER A 120 11.97 3.01 12.19
C SER A 120 11.93 3.14 10.67
N THR A 121 12.14 2.05 9.94
CA THR A 121 12.05 1.97 8.47
C THR A 121 11.44 0.64 8.05
N TYR A 122 10.98 0.53 6.81
CA TYR A 122 10.54 -0.75 6.24
C TYR A 122 11.64 -1.82 6.27
N SER A 123 12.91 -1.41 6.10
CA SER A 123 14.07 -2.31 6.14
C SER A 123 14.28 -2.89 7.55
N ASP A 124 14.16 -2.05 8.59
CA ASP A 124 14.29 -2.51 9.98
C ASP A 124 13.19 -3.50 10.35
N GLY A 125 11.94 -3.19 9.96
CA GLY A 125 10.83 -4.10 10.15
C GLY A 125 11.02 -5.42 9.41
N ALA A 126 11.49 -5.38 8.15
CA ALA A 126 11.77 -6.59 7.36
C ALA A 126 12.84 -7.46 8.03
N LYS A 127 13.91 -6.85 8.57
CA LYS A 127 14.95 -7.57 9.34
C LYS A 127 14.36 -8.23 10.59
N LYS A 128 13.51 -7.54 11.35
CA LYS A 128 12.89 -8.10 12.57
C LYS A 128 12.01 -9.32 12.24
N VAL A 129 11.20 -9.22 11.18
CA VAL A 129 10.38 -10.36 10.71
C VAL A 129 11.24 -11.54 10.28
N ALA A 130 12.29 -11.30 9.48
CA ALA A 130 13.20 -12.35 9.03
C ALA A 130 13.93 -13.02 10.21
N GLN A 131 14.36 -12.25 11.22
CA GLN A 131 14.97 -12.78 12.43
C GLN A 131 14.00 -13.68 13.20
N TYR A 132 12.75 -13.25 13.39
CA TYR A 132 11.75 -14.05 14.09
C TYR A 132 11.35 -15.30 13.31
N LEU A 133 11.35 -15.23 11.96
CA LEU A 133 11.05 -16.36 11.09
C LEU A 133 12.16 -17.41 11.20
N LYS A 134 13.43 -16.97 11.11
CA LYS A 134 14.61 -17.82 11.28
C LYS A 134 14.66 -18.47 12.66
N ALA A 135 14.34 -17.72 13.71
CA ALA A 135 14.29 -18.21 15.08
C ALA A 135 13.07 -19.09 15.38
N LYS A 136 12.11 -19.20 14.45
CA LYS A 136 10.82 -19.87 14.65
C LYS A 136 10.11 -19.39 15.92
N ASN A 137 10.11 -18.07 16.14
CA ASN A 137 9.64 -17.45 17.38
C ASN A 137 8.11 -17.48 17.49
N LYS A 138 7.55 -18.60 17.96
CA LYS A 138 6.10 -18.88 17.96
C LYS A 138 5.26 -17.89 18.78
N SER A 139 5.79 -17.39 19.89
CA SER A 139 5.04 -16.55 20.83
C SER A 139 5.06 -15.07 20.44
N ALA A 140 6.19 -14.57 19.92
CA ALA A 140 6.34 -13.16 19.56
C ALA A 140 6.10 -12.87 18.07
N PHE A 141 5.80 -13.88 17.23
CA PHE A 141 5.55 -13.64 15.80
C PHE A 141 4.30 -12.81 15.53
N TYR A 142 4.22 -12.21 14.35
CA TYR A 142 3.16 -11.26 13.99
C TYR A 142 1.99 -11.95 13.27
N ASN A 143 0.79 -11.40 13.44
CA ASN A 143 -0.39 -11.86 12.72
C ASN A 143 -0.53 -11.12 11.38
N LEU A 144 -0.30 -9.81 11.40
CA LEU A 144 -0.31 -8.94 10.22
C LEU A 144 0.98 -8.12 10.19
N VAL A 145 1.52 -7.87 9.00
CA VAL A 145 2.74 -7.08 8.83
C VAL A 145 2.52 -6.04 7.74
N LEU A 146 2.66 -4.77 8.09
CA LEU A 146 2.65 -3.66 7.14
C LEU A 146 4.06 -3.42 6.60
N ASN A 147 4.35 -3.98 5.43
CA ASN A 147 5.63 -3.82 4.75
C ASN A 147 5.49 -4.05 3.23
N HIS A 148 6.60 -3.97 2.49
CA HIS A 148 6.65 -4.27 1.07
C HIS A 148 6.46 -5.77 0.77
N PRO A 149 6.08 -6.13 -0.48
CA PRO A 149 5.92 -7.52 -0.91
C PRO A 149 7.14 -8.42 -0.69
N SER A 150 8.35 -7.86 -0.57
CA SER A 150 9.57 -8.62 -0.26
C SER A 150 9.49 -9.37 1.08
N VAL A 151 8.77 -8.83 2.08
CA VAL A 151 8.53 -9.57 3.33
C VAL A 151 7.58 -10.75 3.10
N ALA A 152 6.59 -10.58 2.22
CA ALA A 152 5.70 -11.68 1.87
C ALA A 152 6.45 -12.79 1.12
N ALA A 153 7.39 -12.44 0.23
CA ALA A 153 8.26 -13.42 -0.41
C ALA A 153 9.06 -14.27 0.59
N GLU A 154 9.60 -13.63 1.63
CA GLU A 154 10.36 -14.33 2.67
C GLU A 154 9.46 -15.28 3.49
N LEU A 155 8.25 -14.84 3.85
CA LEU A 155 7.27 -15.69 4.53
C LEU A 155 6.79 -16.86 3.65
N ALA A 156 6.65 -16.64 2.34
CA ALA A 156 6.24 -17.63 1.38
C ALA A 156 7.25 -18.78 1.24
N LYS A 157 8.56 -18.55 1.44
CA LYS A 157 9.58 -19.63 1.47
C LYS A 157 9.25 -20.73 2.48
N SER A 158 8.63 -20.36 3.60
CA SER A 158 8.23 -21.29 4.66
C SER A 158 6.72 -21.55 4.68
N ASN A 159 5.99 -21.21 3.61
CA ASN A 159 4.53 -21.31 3.53
C ASN A 159 3.78 -20.64 4.70
N MET A 160 4.31 -19.53 5.22
CA MET A 160 3.78 -18.84 6.41
C MET A 160 2.78 -17.73 6.07
N LEU A 161 2.45 -17.51 4.80
CA LEU A 161 1.42 -16.57 4.38
C LEU A 161 0.03 -17.17 4.60
N LEU A 162 -0.83 -16.42 5.29
CA LEU A 162 -2.24 -16.74 5.44
C LEU A 162 -3.04 -15.98 4.40
N SER A 163 -3.97 -16.66 3.74
CA SER A 163 -4.86 -16.01 2.79
C SER A 163 -6.00 -15.27 3.49
N PHE A 164 -6.35 -14.11 2.96
CA PHE A 164 -7.55 -13.33 3.26
C PHE A 164 -8.78 -13.81 2.47
N ASN A 165 -8.67 -14.89 1.70
CA ASN A 165 -9.81 -15.58 1.11
C ASN A 165 -10.31 -16.71 2.01
N ASP A 166 -11.63 -16.77 2.19
CA ASP A 166 -12.28 -17.85 2.91
C ASP A 166 -12.54 -19.02 1.97
N SER A 167 -12.05 -20.22 2.31
CA SER A 167 -12.20 -21.40 1.46
C SER A 167 -13.67 -21.78 1.21
N LEU A 168 -14.57 -21.41 2.12
CA LEU A 168 -16.01 -21.63 2.00
C LEU A 168 -16.74 -20.46 1.31
N GLY A 169 -16.03 -19.39 0.95
CA GLY A 169 -16.61 -18.22 0.28
C GLY A 169 -17.60 -17.43 1.12
N ARG A 170 -17.47 -17.44 2.46
CA ARG A 170 -18.34 -16.66 3.35
C ARG A 170 -18.07 -15.17 3.12
N GLU A 171 -19.07 -14.44 2.64
CA GLU A 171 -18.97 -13.04 2.23
C GLU A 171 -18.27 -12.12 3.24
N ASN A 172 -18.46 -12.34 4.55
CA ASN A 172 -17.86 -11.51 5.59
C ASN A 172 -16.40 -11.86 5.94
N LEU A 173 -15.86 -12.95 5.39
CA LEU A 173 -14.52 -13.47 5.67
C LEU A 173 -13.69 -13.65 4.39
N ASP A 174 -14.32 -13.47 3.22
CA ASP A 174 -13.70 -13.64 1.92
C ASP A 174 -13.41 -12.27 1.29
N THR A 175 -12.14 -11.97 1.05
CA THR A 175 -11.75 -10.65 0.55
C THR A 175 -11.94 -10.53 -0.95
N ASP A 176 -12.76 -9.56 -1.35
CA ASP A 176 -12.90 -9.14 -2.74
C ASP A 176 -11.80 -8.14 -3.13
N VAL A 177 -10.82 -8.62 -3.88
CA VAL A 177 -9.71 -7.77 -4.34
C VAL A 177 -10.04 -6.96 -5.59
N SER A 178 -11.19 -7.19 -6.24
CA SER A 178 -11.62 -6.41 -7.40
C SER A 178 -11.90 -4.94 -7.06
N LEU A 179 -12.05 -4.64 -5.77
CA LEU A 179 -12.14 -3.29 -5.23
C LEU A 179 -10.82 -2.50 -5.31
N PHE A 180 -9.71 -3.18 -5.59
CA PHE A 180 -8.39 -2.57 -5.74
C PHE A 180 -7.96 -2.59 -7.21
N SER A 181 -7.12 -1.62 -7.60
CA SER A 181 -6.48 -1.64 -8.91
C SER A 181 -5.58 -2.87 -9.06
N SER A 182 -5.62 -3.51 -10.23
CA SER A 182 -4.82 -4.69 -10.56
C SER A 182 -3.33 -4.48 -10.31
N LEU A 183 -2.81 -3.29 -10.63
CA LEU A 183 -1.41 -2.90 -10.40
C LEU A 183 -0.91 -3.16 -8.96
N PHE A 184 -1.81 -3.13 -7.97
CA PHE A 184 -1.45 -3.40 -6.58
C PHE A 184 -1.78 -4.83 -6.12
N THR A 185 -2.69 -5.52 -6.81
CA THR A 185 -3.11 -6.88 -6.44
C THR A 185 -2.29 -7.95 -7.15
N ASP A 186 -1.64 -7.62 -8.27
CA ASP A 186 -0.68 -8.47 -9.01
C ASP A 186 0.50 -8.95 -8.13
N ALA A 187 0.78 -8.25 -7.03
CA ALA A 187 1.75 -8.72 -6.03
C ALA A 187 1.38 -10.11 -5.47
N ASN A 188 0.11 -10.51 -5.49
CA ASN A 188 -0.34 -11.81 -5.02
C ASN A 188 -0.02 -12.97 -5.99
N THR A 189 0.40 -12.67 -7.22
CA THR A 189 0.82 -13.67 -8.22
C THR A 189 2.29 -13.54 -8.58
N ASN A 190 2.85 -12.32 -8.52
CA ASN A 190 4.19 -12.01 -9.03
C ASN A 190 5.26 -11.91 -7.92
N THR A 191 4.87 -12.03 -6.65
CA THR A 191 5.84 -12.06 -5.53
C THR A 191 6.54 -13.42 -5.49
N GLU A 192 7.87 -13.38 -5.37
CA GLU A 192 8.71 -14.57 -5.32
C GLU A 192 8.23 -15.57 -4.24
N ASN A 193 8.36 -16.86 -4.54
CA ASN A 193 7.93 -17.97 -3.69
C ASN A 193 6.42 -18.10 -3.47
N ILE A 194 5.57 -17.22 -4.02
CA ILE A 194 4.13 -17.49 -4.12
C ILE A 194 3.90 -18.37 -5.36
N LYS A 195 3.67 -19.66 -5.14
CA LYS A 195 3.41 -20.66 -6.18
C LYS A 195 1.91 -20.90 -6.41
N ASN A 196 1.13 -20.74 -5.34
CA ASN A 196 -0.32 -20.93 -5.35
C ASN A 196 -0.99 -19.57 -5.13
N PRO A 197 -1.53 -18.90 -6.16
CA PRO A 197 -2.14 -17.59 -6.01
C PRO A 197 -3.36 -17.59 -5.06
N SER A 198 -3.44 -16.59 -4.18
CA SER A 198 -4.59 -16.30 -3.31
C SER A 198 -4.58 -14.81 -2.93
N THR A 199 -5.34 -14.36 -1.93
CA THR A 199 -5.13 -13.02 -1.35
C THR A 199 -4.21 -13.12 -0.14
N TYR A 200 -2.91 -12.90 -0.29
CA TYR A 200 -1.95 -12.87 0.83
C TYR A 200 -1.52 -11.45 1.21
N ILE A 201 -1.60 -10.52 0.25
CA ILE A 201 -1.12 -9.14 0.35
C ILE A 201 -2.29 -8.23 -0.03
N LEU A 202 -2.59 -7.28 0.86
CA LEU A 202 -3.56 -6.21 0.61
C LEU A 202 -2.84 -4.86 0.53
N PRO A 203 -3.16 -4.01 -0.47
CA PRO A 203 -2.59 -2.68 -0.53
C PRO A 203 -3.20 -1.79 0.56
N ALA A 204 -2.36 -1.32 1.48
CA ALA A 204 -2.78 -0.45 2.57
C ALA A 204 -2.39 1.02 2.35
N MET A 205 -1.21 1.27 1.78
CA MET A 205 -0.70 2.60 1.51
C MET A 205 -0.13 2.65 0.10
N LYS A 206 -0.47 3.68 -0.65
CA LYS A 206 0.09 3.93 -1.98
C LYS A 206 1.14 5.03 -1.86
N SER A 207 2.32 4.77 -2.37
CA SER A 207 3.33 5.80 -2.61
C SER A 207 3.66 5.82 -4.10
N THR A 208 3.92 7.01 -4.61
CA THR A 208 4.52 7.20 -5.94
C THR A 208 5.68 8.15 -5.77
N MET A 209 6.70 8.00 -6.62
CA MET A 209 7.69 9.05 -6.76
C MET A 209 7.01 10.24 -7.42
N VAL A 210 7.16 11.41 -6.81
CA VAL A 210 6.80 12.68 -7.44
C VAL A 210 8.08 13.47 -7.61
N SER A 211 8.28 14.03 -8.80
CA SER A 211 9.28 15.07 -8.97
C SER A 211 8.66 16.37 -8.49
N SER A 212 9.29 16.99 -7.48
CA SER A 212 8.90 18.29 -6.98
C SER A 212 10.01 19.28 -7.27
N VAL A 213 9.64 20.44 -7.81
CA VAL A 213 10.54 21.58 -7.98
C VAL A 213 10.02 22.74 -7.13
N ASN A 214 10.94 23.52 -6.57
CA ASN A 214 10.57 24.72 -5.85
C ASN A 214 9.93 25.71 -6.84
N GLY A 215 8.64 26.05 -6.62
CA GLY A 215 7.87 26.91 -7.52
C GLY A 215 8.55 28.25 -7.83
N PRO A 216 9.02 28.99 -6.83
CA PRO A 216 9.79 30.21 -7.05
C PRO A 216 11.07 30.07 -7.87
N VAL A 217 11.86 29.01 -7.64
CA VAL A 217 13.05 28.73 -8.46
C VAL A 217 12.66 28.38 -9.90
N LEU A 218 11.62 27.56 -10.09
CA LEU A 218 11.10 27.24 -11.41
C LEU A 218 10.62 28.51 -12.14
N TYR A 219 9.89 29.39 -11.45
CA TYR A 219 9.44 30.66 -12.02
C TYR A 219 10.62 31.52 -12.46
N TYR A 220 11.66 31.65 -11.62
CA TYR A 220 12.85 32.42 -11.97
C TYR A 220 13.55 31.89 -13.23
N ILE A 221 13.72 30.56 -13.33
CA ILE A 221 14.31 29.92 -14.52
C ILE A 221 13.46 30.21 -15.76
N LEU A 222 12.14 29.96 -15.69
CA LEU A 222 11.23 30.20 -16.82
C LEU A 222 11.20 31.68 -17.22
N LYS A 223 11.12 32.59 -16.25
CA LYS A 223 11.16 34.04 -16.49
C LYS A 223 12.45 34.44 -17.18
N THR A 224 13.59 33.96 -16.70
CA THR A 224 14.91 34.24 -17.30
C THR A 224 14.96 33.76 -18.74
N MET A 225 14.44 32.57 -19.03
CA MET A 225 14.37 32.07 -20.41
C MET A 225 13.50 32.98 -21.30
N VAL A 226 12.32 33.38 -20.82
CA VAL A 226 11.41 34.28 -21.56
C VAL A 226 12.03 35.65 -21.79
N ASP A 227 12.67 36.23 -20.77
CA ASP A 227 13.39 37.50 -20.86
C ASP A 227 14.55 37.42 -21.88
N ASN A 228 15.11 36.22 -22.11
CA ASN A 228 16.17 35.95 -23.09
C ASN A 228 15.64 35.41 -24.44
N GLY A 229 14.34 35.56 -24.71
CA GLY A 229 13.75 35.30 -26.03
C GLY A 229 13.10 33.92 -26.21
N ALA A 230 13.00 33.11 -25.15
CA ALA A 230 12.11 31.96 -25.19
C ALA A 230 10.64 32.41 -25.24
N THR A 231 9.80 31.63 -25.89
CA THR A 231 8.36 31.92 -25.98
C THR A 231 7.55 30.90 -25.20
N LEU A 232 6.52 31.36 -24.50
CA LEU A 232 5.55 30.49 -23.88
C LEU A 232 4.47 30.12 -24.91
N SER A 233 4.04 28.86 -24.86
CA SER A 233 2.88 28.43 -25.63
C SER A 233 1.64 29.25 -25.24
N GLN A 234 0.80 29.57 -26.22
CA GLN A 234 -0.40 30.39 -26.03
C GLN A 234 -1.62 29.57 -25.57
N ASP A 235 -1.46 28.27 -25.38
CA ASP A 235 -2.52 27.45 -24.80
C ASP A 235 -2.81 27.88 -23.35
N LYS A 236 -4.08 27.72 -22.98
CA LYS A 236 -4.60 28.19 -21.70
C LYS A 236 -3.87 27.55 -20.51
N ASP A 237 -3.51 26.27 -20.58
CA ASP A 237 -2.92 25.54 -19.47
C ASP A 237 -1.51 26.05 -19.16
N THR A 238 -0.70 26.28 -20.20
CA THR A 238 0.65 26.86 -20.06
C THR A 238 0.58 28.28 -19.48
N GLN A 239 -0.35 29.10 -19.97
CA GLN A 239 -0.52 30.48 -19.49
C GLN A 239 -0.99 30.51 -18.03
N ASP A 240 -1.97 29.68 -17.67
CA ASP A 240 -2.50 29.58 -16.31
C ASP A 240 -1.41 29.09 -15.34
N PHE A 241 -0.63 28.07 -15.73
CA PHE A 241 0.47 27.54 -14.91
C PHE A 241 1.55 28.60 -14.66
N TYR A 242 2.01 29.29 -15.70
CA TYR A 242 3.03 30.34 -15.58
C TYR A 242 2.55 31.51 -14.72
N ASN A 243 1.31 31.98 -14.94
CA ASN A 243 0.73 33.07 -14.16
C ASN A 243 0.56 32.70 -12.69
N ALA A 244 0.21 31.46 -12.41
CA ALA A 244 0.07 30.99 -11.05
C ALA A 244 1.43 30.92 -10.33
N LEU A 245 2.47 30.41 -11.01
CA LEU A 245 3.84 30.45 -10.52
C LEU A 245 4.30 31.88 -10.24
N MET A 246 4.06 32.83 -11.16
CA MET A 246 4.39 34.24 -10.96
C MET A 246 3.74 34.79 -9.69
N LYS A 247 2.44 34.55 -9.51
CA LYS A 247 1.67 35.06 -8.37
C LYS A 247 2.21 34.53 -7.04
N THR A 248 2.57 33.26 -6.96
CA THR A 248 3.06 32.64 -5.73
C THR A 248 4.54 32.90 -5.45
N SER A 249 5.30 33.39 -6.44
CA SER A 249 6.76 33.51 -6.36
C SER A 249 7.27 34.95 -6.23
N SER A 250 6.38 35.94 -6.33
CA SER A 250 6.75 37.35 -6.39
C SER A 250 7.48 37.87 -5.14
N SER A 251 7.18 37.31 -3.95
CA SER A 251 7.84 37.70 -2.70
C SER A 251 9.27 37.19 -2.57
N ASP A 252 9.60 36.09 -3.23
CA ASP A 252 10.85 35.36 -3.00
C ASP A 252 11.88 35.59 -4.11
N LEU A 253 11.47 36.28 -5.18
CA LEU A 253 12.25 36.44 -6.41
C LEU A 253 13.62 37.11 -6.17
N GLU A 254 13.65 38.17 -5.34
CA GLU A 254 14.89 38.91 -5.07
C GLU A 254 15.89 38.08 -4.27
N PHE A 255 15.42 37.23 -3.35
CA PHE A 255 16.28 36.31 -2.63
C PHE A 255 16.84 35.22 -3.55
N ILE A 256 16.03 34.72 -4.48
CA ILE A 256 16.43 33.66 -5.41
C ILE A 256 17.49 34.17 -6.40
N LYS A 257 17.30 35.37 -6.96
CA LYS A 257 18.28 36.03 -7.85
C LYS A 257 19.68 36.16 -7.24
N GLN A 258 19.78 36.31 -5.92
CA GLN A 258 21.08 36.42 -5.25
C GLN A 258 21.82 35.08 -5.16
N LYS A 259 21.12 33.96 -5.33
CA LYS A 259 21.67 32.60 -5.15
C LYS A 259 21.81 31.79 -6.44
N TRP A 260 21.11 32.18 -7.50
CA TRP A 260 21.02 31.48 -8.78
C TRP A 260 21.27 32.44 -9.95
#